data_AF-A0A0N1EHA5-F1
#
_entry.id   AF-A0A0N1EHA5-F1
#
_cell.length_a   1.000
_cell.length_b   1.000
_cell.length_c   1.000
_cell.angle_alpha   90.00
_cell.angle_beta   90.00
_cell.angle_gamma   90.00
#
_symmetry.space_group_name_H-M   'P 1'
#
loop_
_entity.id
_entity.type
_entity.pdbx_description
1 polymer ?
#
loop_
_entity_poly.entity_id
_entity_poly.type
_entity_poly.pdbx_seq_one_letter_code
_entity_poly.pdbx_strand_id
1 'polypeptide(L)' 'MTTKRRLVPESEVRRVLDLFRDYGLPIGSVDIRGDGVTIHPPAATSGNAYDAWKAKDQNRERTARR' A
#
# COMPACT_ATOMS: atom_id res chain seq x y z
N MET A 1 33.76 8.20 -4.50
CA MET A 1 33.24 6.99 -5.19
C MET A 1 31.81 6.76 -4.74
N THR A 2 30.82 7.14 -5.54
CA THR A 2 29.41 6.81 -5.28
C THR A 2 29.18 5.36 -5.69
N THR A 3 29.28 4.44 -4.73
CA THR A 3 28.96 3.03 -4.93
C THR A 3 27.54 2.95 -5.45
N LYS A 4 27.39 2.57 -6.73
CA LYS A 4 26.07 2.26 -7.33
C LYS A 4 25.47 1.12 -6.51
N ARG A 5 24.60 1.46 -5.55
CA ARG A 5 23.86 0.48 -4.75
C ARG A 5 22.99 -0.31 -5.71
N ARG A 6 23.37 -1.57 -5.96
CA ARG A 6 22.59 -2.49 -6.79
C ARG A 6 21.28 -2.76 -6.05
N LEU A 7 20.16 -2.67 -6.77
CA LEU A 7 18.86 -3.08 -6.24
C LEU A 7 18.90 -4.56 -5.85
N VAL A 8 18.05 -4.95 -4.89
CA VAL A 8 17.87 -6.34 -4.48
C VAL A 8 17.48 -7.20 -5.69
N PRO A 9 18.03 -8.41 -5.84
CA PRO A 9 17.62 -9.33 -6.90
C PRO A 9 16.13 -9.68 -6.84
N GLU A 10 15.48 -9.83 -8.00
CA GLU A 10 14.05 -10.16 -8.10
C GLU A 10 13.68 -11.47 -7.38
N SER A 11 14.56 -12.46 -7.40
CA SER A 11 14.36 -13.75 -6.73
C SER A 11 14.20 -13.60 -5.21
N GLU A 12 14.94 -12.68 -4.62
CA GLU A 12 14.88 -12.39 -3.18
C GLU A 12 13.59 -11.63 -2.85
N VAL A 13 13.21 -10.67 -3.70
CA VAL A 13 11.92 -9.95 -3.56
C VAL A 13 10.74 -10.93 -3.61
N ARG A 14 10.70 -11.86 -4.58
CA ARG A 14 9.64 -12.88 -4.68
C ARG A 14 9.60 -13.76 -3.43
N ARG A 15 10.74 -14.25 -2.97
CA ARG A 15 10.82 -15.10 -1.78
C ARG A 15 10.24 -14.42 -0.55
N VAL A 16 10.51 -13.14 -0.35
CA VAL A 16 9.96 -12.38 0.78
C VAL A 16 8.45 -12.20 0.65
N LEU A 17 7.95 -11.88 -0.55
CA LEU A 17 6.51 -11.73 -0.79
C LEU A 17 5.74 -13.03 -0.59
N ASP A 18 6.27 -14.15 -1.07
CA ASP A 18 5.65 -15.47 -0.90
C ASP A 18 5.62 -15.86 0.58
N LEU A 19 6.70 -15.60 1.31
CA LEU A 19 6.75 -15.84 2.76
C LEU A 19 5.67 -15.05 3.51
N PHE A 20 5.48 -13.77 3.19
CA PHE A 20 4.42 -12.96 3.81
C PHE A 20 3.02 -13.49 3.49
N ARG A 21 2.80 -14.01 2.28
CA ARG A 21 1.53 -14.65 1.89
C ARG A 21 1.30 -15.96 2.64
N ASP A 22 2.32 -16.80 2.78
CA ASP A 22 2.24 -18.09 3.48
C ASP A 22 1.90 -17.89 4.96
N TYR A 23 2.41 -16.82 5.58
CA TYR A 23 2.08 -16.44 6.95
C TYR A 23 0.74 -15.70 7.11
N GLY A 24 0.01 -15.48 6.01
CA GLY A 24 -1.26 -14.75 6.01
C GLY A 24 -1.12 -13.28 6.44
N LEU A 25 0.07 -12.71 6.34
CA LEU A 25 0.33 -11.33 6.71
C LEU A 25 -0.15 -10.42 5.58
N PRO A 26 -1.01 -9.43 5.89
CA PRO A 26 -1.51 -8.55 4.87
C PRO A 26 -0.37 -7.61 4.41
N ILE A 27 -0.17 -7.55 3.10
CA ILE A 27 0.90 -6.77 2.46
C ILE A 27 0.31 -5.43 2.02
N GLY A 28 0.87 -4.33 2.51
CA GLY A 28 0.55 -2.97 2.07
C GLY A 28 1.46 -2.54 0.93
N SER A 29 2.23 -1.47 1.15
CA SER A 29 3.25 -1.00 0.22
C SER A 29 4.58 -1.74 0.40
N VAL A 30 5.32 -1.91 -0.69
CA VAL A 30 6.64 -2.56 -0.72
C VAL A 30 7.66 -1.55 -1.23
N ASP A 31 8.71 -1.30 -0.45
CA ASP A 31 9.83 -0.44 -0.83
C ASP A 31 11.07 -1.31 -1.08
N ILE A 32 11.61 -1.22 -2.30
CA ILE A 32 12.77 -2.02 -2.74
C ILE A 32 13.94 -1.07 -2.90
N ARG A 33 14.94 -1.22 -2.03
CA ARG A 33 16.14 -0.38 -1.99
C ARG A 33 17.39 -1.24 -2.08
N GLY A 34 18.54 -0.63 -2.34
CA GLY A 34 19.79 -1.38 -2.42
C GLY A 34 20.26 -2.01 -1.11
N ASP A 35 19.61 -1.67 0.01
CA ASP A 35 19.82 -2.25 1.35
C ASP A 35 18.77 -3.30 1.75
N GLY A 36 17.72 -3.52 0.95
CA GLY A 36 16.74 -4.58 1.21
C GLY A 36 15.32 -4.29 0.74
N VAL A 37 14.39 -5.13 1.20
CA VAL A 37 12.95 -5.03 0.93
C VAL A 37 12.24 -4.67 2.24
N THR A 38 11.55 -3.53 2.25
CA THR A 38 10.68 -3.13 3.37
C THR A 38 9.24 -3.34 2.99
N ILE A 39 8.50 -4.12 3.77
CA ILE A 39 7.05 -4.31 3.59
C ILE A 39 6.34 -3.53 4.68
N HIS A 40 5.47 -2.62 4.27
CA HIS A 40 4.61 -1.89 5.17
C HIS A 40 3.30 -2.66 5.36
N PRO A 41 2.71 -2.63 6.57
CA PRO A 41 1.34 -3.11 6.75
C PRO A 41 0.41 -2.31 5.83
N PRO A 42 -0.76 -2.88 5.46
CA PRO A 42 -1.76 -2.13 4.73
C PRO A 42 -2.08 -0.87 5.52
N ALA A 43 -2.11 0.27 4.85
CA ALA A 43 -2.48 1.50 5.51
C ALA A 43 -3.84 1.27 6.19
N ALA A 44 -3.86 1.42 7.53
CA ALA A 44 -5.09 1.47 8.31
C ALA A 44 -5.77 2.81 8.03
N THR A 45 -6.13 3.06 6.79
CA THR A 45 -6.72 4.33 6.38
C THR A 45 -8.17 4.32 6.83
N SER A 46 -8.48 5.10 7.88
CA SER A 46 -9.78 5.77 7.96
C SER A 46 -9.95 6.53 6.64
N GLY A 47 -10.95 6.16 5.85
CA GLY A 47 -11.12 6.50 4.42
C GLY A 47 -10.53 7.84 3.96
N ASN A 48 -9.94 7.83 2.76
CA ASN A 48 -9.38 8.99 2.09
C ASN A 48 -10.30 10.22 2.23
N ALA A 49 -9.74 11.40 2.50
CA ALA A 49 -10.51 12.64 2.61
C ALA A 49 -11.38 12.91 1.37
N TYR A 50 -10.93 12.46 0.20
CA TYR A 50 -11.71 12.49 -1.04
C TYR A 50 -12.93 11.54 -1.00
N ASP A 51 -12.76 10.32 -0.51
CA ASP A 51 -13.86 9.35 -0.35
C ASP A 51 -14.86 9.84 0.71
N ALA A 52 -14.36 10.43 1.80
CA ALA A 52 -15.17 11.06 2.84
C ALA A 52 -15.96 12.28 2.30
N TRP A 53 -15.37 13.07 1.40
CA TRP A 53 -16.06 14.17 0.73
C TRP A 53 -17.14 13.66 -0.24
N LYS A 54 -16.83 12.67 -1.09
CA LYS A 54 -17.79 12.04 -2.00
C LYS A 54 -18.98 11.44 -1.28
N ALA A 55 -18.75 10.79 -0.13
CA ALA A 55 -19.82 10.21 0.68
C ALA A 55 -20.78 11.27 1.24
N LYS A 56 -20.30 12.48 1.56
CA LYS A 56 -21.15 13.60 1.98
C LYS A 56 -21.94 14.21 0.83
N ASP A 57 -21.33 14.29 -0.35
CA ASP A 57 -21.96 14.89 -1.54
C ASP A 57 -23.14 14.06 -2.07
N GLN A 58 -23.01 12.73 -2.11
CA GLN A 58 -24.11 11.85 -2.52
C GLN A 58 -25.35 11.94 -1.61
N ASN A 59 -25.18 12.31 -0.34
CA ASN A 59 -26.30 12.49 0.59
C ASN A 59 -27.02 13.83 0.40
N ARG A 60 -26.34 14.82 -0.22
CA ARG A 60 -26.91 16.14 -0.53
C ARG A 60 -27.93 16.06 -1.67
N GLU A 61 -27.65 15.27 -2.70
CA GLU A 61 -28.55 15.13 -3.85
C GLU A 61 -29.87 14.39 -3.51
N ARG A 62 -29.85 13.47 -2.53
CA ARG A 62 -31.03 12.69 -2.14
C ARG A 62 -32.10 13.49 -1.40
N THR A 63 -31.74 14.63 -0.82
CA THR A 63 -32.66 15.45 -0.01
C THR A 63 -33.44 16.48 -0.85
N ALA A 64 -33.07 16.66 -2.12
CA ALA A 64 -33.68 17.67 -3.01
C ALA A 64 -34.91 17.18 -3.80
N ARG A 65 -35.42 15.96 -3.54
CA ARG A 65 -36.69 15.46 -4.10
C ARG A 65 -37.68 15.19 -2.99
N ARG A 66 -38.33 16.24 -2.50
CA ARG A 66 -39.62 16.13 -1.81
C ARG A 66 -40.45 17.38 -2.02
#